data_AF-A0A7J2INT4-F1
#
_entry.id   AF-A0A7J2INT4-F1
#
_cell.length_a   1.000
_cell.length_b   1.000
_cell.length_c   1.000
_cell.angle_alpha   90.00
_cell.angle_beta   90.00
_cell.angle_gamma   90.00
#
_symmetry.space_group_name_H-M   'P 1'
#
loop_
_entity.id
_entity.type
_entity.pdbx_description
1 polymer ?
#
loop_
_entity_poly.entity_id
_entity_poly.type
_entity_poly.pdbx_seq_one_letter_code
_entity_poly.pdbx_strand_id
1 'polypeptide(L)'
;TSFSIHEKEKKAIKAATPVVAFIVSGSPEPVLEKHGISVEDAMAIKKALEAGNWGEAFSKVTSEMIDAFSISGTPETCIERINELIKLGVTQFVVGSPIGPNVREAIDLISREIIPHFKE
;
A
#
# COMPACT_ATOMS: atom_id res chain seq x y z
N THR A 1 4.77 3.96 -3.78
CA THR A 1 4.26 3.08 -2.70
C THR A 1 3.27 3.85 -1.85
N SER A 2 2.10 3.29 -1.57
CA SER A 2 1.09 3.85 -0.67
C SER A 2 1.30 3.46 0.80
N PHE A 3 0.57 4.08 1.73
CA PHE A 3 0.57 3.71 3.14
C PHE A 3 -0.85 3.61 3.69
N SER A 4 -1.12 2.62 4.54
CA SER A 4 -2.41 2.49 5.23
C SER A 4 -2.27 1.74 6.55
N ILE A 5 -2.58 2.38 7.68
CA ILE A 5 -2.51 1.74 9.00
C ILE A 5 -3.89 1.63 9.65
N HIS A 6 -4.12 0.51 10.35
CA HIS A 6 -5.24 0.33 11.28
C HIS A 6 -4.91 -0.84 12.21
N GLU A 7 -5.44 -0.84 13.45
CA GLU A 7 -5.36 -1.99 14.39
C GLU A 7 -5.89 -3.33 13.84
N LYS A 8 -6.57 -3.30 12.69
CA LYS A 8 -7.13 -4.47 12.01
C LYS A 8 -6.59 -4.46 10.60
N GLU A 9 -5.67 -5.36 10.32
CA GLU A 9 -4.98 -5.49 9.04
C GLU A 9 -5.94 -5.41 7.84
N LYS A 10 -7.02 -6.20 7.86
CA LYS A 10 -8.02 -6.20 6.77
C LYS A 10 -8.61 -4.83 6.47
N LYS A 11 -8.79 -3.97 7.47
CA LYS A 11 -9.29 -2.60 7.26
C LYS A 11 -8.23 -1.74 6.58
N ALA A 12 -6.98 -1.85 7.01
CA ALA A 12 -5.86 -1.13 6.43
C ALA A 12 -5.65 -1.52 4.96
N ILE A 13 -5.61 -2.82 4.67
CA ILE A 13 -5.50 -3.36 3.30
C ILE A 13 -6.65 -2.88 2.43
N LYS A 14 -7.90 -3.02 2.89
CA LYS A 14 -9.08 -2.59 2.13
C LYS A 14 -9.04 -1.10 1.77
N ALA A 15 -8.53 -0.25 2.67
CA ALA A 15 -8.39 1.18 2.40
C ALA A 15 -7.30 1.46 1.35
N ALA A 16 -6.23 0.66 1.31
CA ALA A 16 -5.15 0.80 0.33
C ALA A 16 -5.49 0.25 -1.06
N THR A 17 -6.41 -0.73 -1.14
CA THR A 17 -6.77 -1.42 -2.38
C THR A 17 -7.03 -0.49 -3.57
N PRO A 18 -7.83 0.60 -3.45
CA PRO A 18 -8.06 1.50 -4.58
C PRO A 18 -6.77 2.16 -5.07
N VAL A 19 -5.92 2.63 -4.15
CA VAL A 19 -4.65 3.30 -4.51
C VAL A 19 -3.70 2.32 -5.18
N VAL A 20 -3.62 1.08 -4.68
CA VAL A 20 -2.80 0.03 -5.29
C VAL A 20 -3.30 -0.33 -6.68
N ALA A 21 -4.61 -0.40 -6.92
CA ALA A 21 -5.15 -0.62 -8.26
C ALA A 21 -4.64 0.43 -9.26
N PHE A 22 -4.66 1.72 -8.87
CA PHE A 22 -4.12 2.79 -9.70
C PHE A 22 -2.60 2.67 -9.91
N ILE A 23 -1.83 2.36 -8.87
CA ILE A 23 -0.38 2.17 -8.98
C ILE A 23 -0.05 1.03 -9.94
N VAL A 24 -0.70 -0.12 -9.79
CA VAL A 24 -0.50 -1.28 -10.66
C VAL A 24 -0.85 -0.93 -12.11
N SER A 25 -1.98 -0.26 -12.34
CA SER A 25 -2.42 0.13 -13.69
C SER A 25 -1.48 1.11 -14.40
N GLY A 26 -0.70 1.88 -13.64
CA GLY A 26 0.24 2.88 -14.15
C GLY A 26 1.72 2.44 -14.09
N SER A 27 2.01 1.26 -13.55
CA SER A 27 3.38 0.78 -13.40
C SER A 27 3.91 0.23 -14.73
N PRO A 28 5.18 0.52 -15.08
CA PRO A 28 5.80 -0.03 -16.29
C PRO A 28 6.13 -1.52 -16.12
N GLU A 29 6.17 -2.27 -17.22
CA GLU A 29 6.39 -3.73 -17.22
C GLU A 29 7.61 -4.18 -16.39
N PRO A 30 8.80 -3.55 -16.48
CA PRO A 30 9.96 -3.99 -15.70
C PRO A 30 9.75 -3.88 -14.18
N VAL A 31 8.87 -2.97 -13.72
CA VAL A 31 8.53 -2.85 -12.29
C VAL A 31 7.58 -3.98 -11.90
N LEU A 32 6.58 -4.29 -12.73
CA LEU A 32 5.65 -5.39 -12.48
C LEU A 32 6.38 -6.74 -12.43
N GLU A 33 7.24 -7.01 -13.42
CA GLU A 33 8.06 -8.22 -13.51
C GLU A 33 8.99 -8.38 -12.31
N LYS A 34 9.64 -7.29 -11.86
CA LYS A 34 10.50 -7.30 -10.68
C LYS A 34 9.75 -7.74 -9.41
N HIS A 35 8.44 -7.46 -9.35
CA HIS A 35 7.57 -7.84 -8.24
C HIS A 35 6.78 -9.13 -8.50
N GLY A 36 7.03 -9.84 -9.62
CA GLY A 36 6.32 -11.07 -9.98
C GLY A 36 4.85 -10.86 -10.33
N ILE A 37 4.46 -9.64 -10.72
CA ILE A 37 3.09 -9.28 -11.07
C ILE A 37 2.90 -9.44 -12.58
N SER A 38 1.86 -10.16 -12.99
CA SER A 38 1.52 -10.34 -14.41
C SER A 38 1.15 -9.01 -15.04
N VAL A 39 1.71 -8.75 -16.23
CA VAL A 39 1.36 -7.58 -17.04
C VAL A 39 -0.10 -7.67 -17.49
N GLU A 40 -0.60 -8.87 -17.80
CA GLU A 40 -1.99 -9.11 -18.16
C GLU A 40 -2.95 -8.75 -17.03
N ASP A 41 -2.63 -9.11 -15.78
CA ASP A 41 -3.44 -8.76 -14.61
C ASP A 41 -3.47 -7.24 -14.40
N ALA A 42 -2.32 -6.57 -14.54
CA ALA A 42 -2.24 -5.11 -14.48
C ALA A 42 -3.06 -4.44 -15.60
N MET A 43 -3.02 -4.97 -16.82
CA MET A 43 -3.85 -4.50 -17.93
C MET A 43 -5.35 -4.72 -17.68
N ALA A 44 -5.73 -5.83 -17.04
CA ALA A 44 -7.13 -6.09 -16.68
C ALA A 44 -7.66 -5.07 -15.66
N ILE A 45 -6.85 -4.76 -14.64
CA ILE A 45 -7.16 -3.69 -13.68
C ILE A 45 -7.30 -2.35 -14.41
N LYS A 46 -6.35 -2.00 -15.28
CA LYS A 46 -6.36 -0.76 -16.06
C LYS A 46 -7.64 -0.60 -16.88
N LYS A 47 -8.03 -1.63 -17.63
CA LYS A 47 -9.28 -1.61 -18.44
C LYS A 47 -10.53 -1.41 -17.58
N ALA A 48 -10.60 -2.07 -16.42
CA ALA A 48 -11.72 -1.90 -15.51
C ALA A 48 -11.78 -0.47 -14.93
N LEU A 49 -10.64 0.14 -14.60
CA LEU A 49 -10.56 1.53 -14.16
C LEU A 49 -10.98 2.52 -15.26
N GLU A 50 -10.49 2.35 -16.49
CA GLU A 50 -10.84 3.18 -17.65
C GLU A 50 -12.34 3.11 -17.98
N ALA A 51 -12.97 1.95 -17.77
CA ALA A 51 -14.41 1.75 -17.92
C ALA A 51 -15.24 2.27 -16.73
N GLY A 52 -14.60 2.78 -15.66
CA GLY A 52 -15.28 3.18 -14.43
C GLY A 52 -15.85 2.01 -13.61
N ASN A 53 -15.46 0.77 -13.91
CA ASN A 53 -15.86 -0.42 -13.17
C ASN A 53 -14.98 -0.62 -11.92
N TRP A 54 -15.14 0.27 -10.95
CA TRP A 54 -14.34 0.29 -9.72
C TRP A 54 -14.38 -1.03 -8.94
N GLY A 55 -15.56 -1.65 -8.84
CA GLY A 55 -15.75 -2.89 -8.11
C GLY A 55 -14.92 -4.04 -8.71
N GLU A 56 -14.95 -4.18 -10.04
CA GLU A 56 -14.12 -5.15 -10.73
C GLU A 56 -12.64 -4.83 -10.56
N ALA A 57 -12.23 -3.58 -10.81
CA ALA A 57 -10.83 -3.17 -10.70
C ALA A 57 -10.24 -3.49 -9.32
N PHE A 58 -10.95 -3.14 -8.25
CA PHE A 58 -10.48 -3.34 -6.88
C PHE A 58 -10.54 -4.82 -6.46
N SER A 59 -11.46 -5.61 -7.01
CA SER A 59 -11.53 -7.05 -6.74
C SER A 59 -10.36 -7.85 -7.34
N LYS A 60 -9.70 -7.29 -8.35
CA LYS A 60 -8.54 -7.89 -9.03
C LYS A 60 -7.21 -7.57 -8.34
N VAL A 61 -7.19 -6.67 -7.35
CA VAL A 61 -5.97 -6.36 -6.60
C VAL A 61 -5.66 -7.51 -5.65
N THR A 62 -4.50 -8.14 -5.84
CA THR A 62 -4.07 -9.30 -5.05
C THR A 62 -3.25 -8.90 -3.82
N SER A 63 -3.00 -9.84 -2.91
CA SER A 63 -2.08 -9.67 -1.77
C SER A 63 -0.68 -9.26 -2.24
N GLU A 64 -0.19 -9.88 -3.31
CA GLU A 64 1.16 -9.64 -3.84
C GLU A 64 1.28 -8.20 -4.37
N MET A 65 0.21 -7.67 -4.99
CA MET A 65 0.16 -6.28 -5.41
C MET A 65 0.15 -5.32 -4.21
N ILE A 66 -0.58 -5.65 -3.14
CA ILE A 66 -0.58 -4.86 -1.90
C ILE A 66 0.82 -4.85 -1.29
N ASP A 67 1.46 -6.02 -1.16
CA ASP A 67 2.81 -6.15 -0.58
C ASP A 67 3.89 -5.46 -1.41
N ALA A 68 3.76 -5.45 -2.74
CA ALA A 68 4.71 -4.79 -3.63
C ALA A 68 4.58 -3.26 -3.60
N PHE A 69 3.35 -2.75 -3.55
CA PHE A 69 3.07 -1.33 -3.80
C PHE A 69 2.53 -0.56 -2.60
N SER A 70 2.37 -1.19 -1.44
CA SER A 70 1.89 -0.54 -0.23
C SER A 70 2.58 -1.06 1.03
N ILE A 71 2.73 -0.18 2.01
CA ILE A 71 2.96 -0.58 3.41
C ILE A 71 1.61 -0.46 4.10
N SER A 72 0.91 -1.58 4.25
CA SER A 72 -0.44 -1.60 4.80
C SER A 72 -0.61 -2.70 5.83
N GLY A 73 -1.12 -2.37 7.02
CA GLY A 73 -1.35 -3.37 8.05
C GLY A 73 -1.60 -2.80 9.44
N THR A 74 -1.27 -3.61 10.45
CA THR A 74 -1.22 -3.15 11.85
C THR A 74 0.04 -2.32 12.10
N PRO A 75 0.15 -1.64 13.25
CA PRO A 75 1.38 -0.93 13.60
C PRO A 75 2.63 -1.80 13.53
N GLU A 76 2.56 -3.04 14.03
CA GLU A 76 3.66 -3.99 14.04
C GLU A 76 4.13 -4.30 12.61
N THR A 77 3.20 -4.64 11.72
CA THR A 77 3.50 -4.88 10.30
C THR A 77 4.15 -3.65 9.65
N CYS A 78 3.64 -2.45 9.95
CA CYS A 78 4.20 -1.22 9.38
C CYS A 78 5.63 -0.96 9.89
N ILE A 79 5.89 -1.17 11.19
CA ILE A 79 7.23 -1.00 11.79
C ILE A 79 8.22 -1.99 11.16
N GLU A 80 7.85 -3.25 10.99
CA GLU A 80 8.70 -4.25 10.36
C GLU A 80 9.09 -3.83 8.93
N ARG A 81 8.11 -3.45 8.11
CA ARG A 81 8.35 -2.98 6.73
C ARG A 81 9.19 -1.70 6.68
N ILE A 82 8.95 -0.75 7.58
CA ILE A 82 9.76 0.49 7.65
C ILE A 82 11.20 0.16 8.04
N ASN A 83 11.43 -0.77 8.98
CA ASN A 83 12.77 -1.22 9.34
C ASN A 83 13.52 -1.87 8.17
N GLU A 84 12.83 -2.66 7.34
CA GLU A 84 13.42 -3.20 6.10
C GLU A 84 13.89 -2.06 5.17
N LEU A 85 13.08 -1.03 4.99
CA LEU A 85 13.44 0.12 4.16
C LEU A 85 14.61 0.93 4.73
N ILE A 86 14.66 1.13 6.05
CA ILE A 86 15.78 1.83 6.71
C ILE A 86 17.09 1.06 6.50
N LYS A 87 17.08 -0.28 6.60
CA LYS A 87 18.26 -1.13 6.32
C LYS A 87 18.75 -0.99 4.87
N LEU A 88 17.86 -0.63 3.94
CA LEU A 88 18.20 -0.32 2.55
C LEU A 88 18.66 1.12 2.34
N GLY A 89 18.79 1.93 3.41
CA GLY A 89 19.30 3.30 3.37
C GLY A 89 18.22 4.38 3.24
N VAL A 90 16.94 4.06 3.39
CA VAL A 90 15.89 5.07 3.44
C VAL A 90 15.99 5.89 4.73
N THR A 91 16.12 7.21 4.60
CA THR A 91 16.27 8.15 5.74
C THR A 91 15.02 8.97 6.04
N GLN A 92 14.08 9.03 5.11
CA GLN A 92 12.81 9.72 5.28
C GLN A 92 11.67 8.84 4.78
N PHE A 93 10.69 8.64 5.65
CA PHE A 93 9.46 7.94 5.33
C PHE A 93 8.30 8.92 5.21
N VAL A 94 7.55 8.84 4.11
CA VAL A 94 6.38 9.69 3.85
C VAL A 94 5.13 8.82 3.80
N VAL A 95 4.16 9.13 4.66
CA VAL A 95 2.86 8.45 4.68
C VAL A 95 1.97 8.99 3.56
N GLY A 96 1.94 8.27 2.44
CA GLY A 96 1.10 8.59 1.29
C GLY A 96 -0.35 8.11 1.45
N SER A 97 -1.22 8.56 0.53
CA SER A 97 -2.62 8.11 0.45
C SER A 97 -2.73 6.58 0.48
N PRO A 98 -3.72 6.00 1.19
CA PRO A 98 -4.80 6.66 1.93
C PRO A 98 -4.44 7.11 3.37
N ILE A 99 -3.24 6.81 3.86
CA ILE A 99 -2.80 6.93 5.27
C ILE A 99 -3.49 5.90 6.18
N GLY A 100 -4.80 5.71 6.04
CA GLY A 100 -5.60 4.68 6.68
C GLY A 100 -7.09 4.85 6.36
N PRO A 101 -7.98 3.99 6.87
CA PRO A 101 -9.43 4.09 6.63
C PRO A 101 -10.05 5.41 7.10
N ASN A 102 -9.47 6.00 8.15
CA ASN A 102 -9.76 7.34 8.64
C ASN A 102 -8.42 8.07 8.83
N VAL A 103 -8.21 9.16 8.10
CA VAL A 103 -6.93 9.88 8.09
C VAL A 103 -6.54 10.40 9.48
N ARG A 104 -7.49 10.94 10.25
CA ARG A 104 -7.19 11.49 11.58
C ARG A 104 -6.78 10.39 12.55
N GLU A 105 -7.57 9.33 12.63
CA GLU A 105 -7.27 8.17 13.49
C GLU A 105 -5.95 7.50 13.08
N ALA A 106 -5.66 7.42 11.78
CA ALA A 106 -4.43 6.86 11.28
C ALA A 106 -3.20 7.71 11.65
N ILE A 107 -3.29 9.04 11.54
CA ILE A 107 -2.22 9.96 11.98
C ILE A 107 -1.98 9.84 13.49
N ASP A 108 -3.05 9.80 14.28
CA ASP A 108 -2.95 9.60 15.74
C ASP A 108 -2.26 8.27 16.07
N LEU A 109 -2.64 7.19 15.36
CA LEU A 109 -2.03 5.87 15.52
C LEU A 109 -0.56 5.85 15.09
N ILE A 110 -0.20 6.50 13.99
CA ILE A 110 1.21 6.68 13.57
C ILE A 110 2.00 7.40 14.65
N SER A 111 1.44 8.49 15.21
CA SER A 111 2.11 9.28 16.24
C SER A 111 2.36 8.48 17.52
N ARG A 112 1.42 7.61 17.90
CA ARG A 112 1.52 6.83 19.14
C ARG A 112 2.33 5.56 18.98
N GLU A 113 2.17 4.85 17.86
CA GLU A 113 2.70 3.49 17.71
C GLU A 113 3.86 3.41 16.73
N ILE A 114 4.00 4.28 15.73
CA ILE A 114 5.07 4.16 14.73
C ILE A 114 6.25 5.05 15.10
N ILE A 115 6.02 6.36 15.23
CA ILE A 115 7.07 7.35 15.41
C ILE A 115 7.99 7.05 16.62
N PRO A 116 7.47 6.65 17.80
CA PRO A 116 8.33 6.37 18.95
C PRO A 116 9.33 5.22 18.75
N HIS A 117 9.07 4.29 17.82
CA HIS A 117 10.01 3.20 17.53
C HIS A 117 11.23 3.64 16.71
N PHE A 118 11.16 4.82 16.09
CA PHE A 118 12.22 5.37 15.22
C PHE A 118 12.78 6.70 15.71
N LYS A 119 12.30 7.19 16.86
CA LYS A 119 12.91 8.31 17.56
C LYS A 119 14.03 7.77 18.45
N GLU A 120 15.22 8.30 18.24
CA GLU A 120 16.29 8.27 19.24
C GLU A 120 15.90 9.06 20.49
#